data_AF-A0A7J6TW38-F1
#
_entry.id   AF-A0A7J6TW38-F1
#
_cell.length_a   1.000
_cell.length_b   1.000
_cell.length_c   1.000
_cell.angle_alpha   90.00
_cell.angle_beta   90.00
_cell.angle_gamma   90.00
#
_symmetry.space_group_name_H-M   'P 1'
#
loop_
_entity.id
_entity.type
_entity.pdbx_description
1 polymer ?
#
loop_
_entity_poly.entity_id
_entity_poly.type
_entity_poly.pdbx_seq_one_letter_code
_entity_poly.pdbx_strand_id
1 'polypeptide(L)'
;MGLGVFTLFGIVYPLNFLLAVTTVKLAVSSSPVDTIRLTFPQHTYWVKDLDFAVGCIGVSLLMAYSLVSVASGIQAMSPEGYDNHYGRFQMARAKPGLGLRMYASHYNALECFTMFSIAVIVGILRGVDGHLLANLSVVVILARKFYHIFHALDFAMLRSIAFDTAFMAILTIIMEAAVPGNAVVKFMTNEDWTLPNFYSM
;
A
#
# COMPACT_ATOMS: atom_id res chain seq x y z
N MET A 1 -4.11 -21.06 -24.00
CA MET A 1 -3.94 -20.00 -22.98
C MET A 1 -2.58 -20.02 -22.25
N GLY A 2 -1.60 -20.87 -22.61
CA GLY A 2 -0.38 -21.09 -21.80
C GLY A 2 0.80 -20.13 -22.05
N LEU A 3 1.16 -19.81 -23.30
CA LEU A 3 2.36 -18.99 -23.57
C LEU A 3 2.21 -17.50 -23.22
N GLY A 4 1.00 -16.94 -23.35
CA GLY A 4 0.74 -15.52 -23.09
C GLY A 4 0.84 -15.12 -21.62
N VAL A 5 0.60 -16.06 -20.70
CA VAL A 5 0.71 -15.81 -19.25
C VAL A 5 2.18 -15.69 -18.84
N PHE A 6 3.06 -16.54 -19.36
CA PHE A 6 4.49 -16.46 -19.08
C PHE A 6 5.17 -15.21 -19.67
N THR A 7 4.72 -14.72 -20.84
CA THR A 7 5.22 -13.45 -21.40
C THR A 7 4.72 -12.23 -20.63
N LEU A 8 3.49 -12.26 -20.12
CA LEU A 8 2.97 -11.27 -19.17
C LEU A 8 3.81 -11.24 -17.88
N PHE A 9 4.12 -12.40 -17.29
CA PHE A 9 5.02 -12.46 -16.11
C PHE A 9 6.47 -12.08 -16.43
N GLY A 10 6.98 -12.40 -17.61
CA GLY A 10 8.37 -12.13 -17.99
C GLY A 10 8.69 -10.67 -18.34
N ILE A 11 7.70 -9.89 -18.80
CA ILE A 11 7.92 -8.50 -19.27
C ILE A 11 7.14 -7.49 -18.42
N VAL A 12 5.86 -7.75 -18.13
CA VAL A 12 4.99 -6.78 -17.46
C VAL A 12 5.35 -6.65 -15.98
N TYR A 13 5.71 -7.75 -15.31
CA TYR A 13 6.09 -7.69 -13.90
C TYR A 13 7.40 -6.92 -13.66
N PRO A 14 8.50 -7.15 -14.42
CA PRO A 14 9.69 -6.30 -14.30
C PRO A 14 9.39 -4.82 -14.55
N LEU A 15 8.54 -4.50 -15.52
CA LEU A 15 8.16 -3.12 -15.81
C LEU A 15 7.32 -2.49 -14.68
N ASN A 16 6.34 -3.22 -14.15
CA ASN A 16 5.54 -2.78 -13.00
C ASN A 16 6.42 -2.60 -11.77
N PHE A 17 7.36 -3.52 -11.54
CA PHE A 17 8.34 -3.45 -10.46
C PHE A 17 9.20 -2.19 -10.58
N LEU A 18 9.76 -1.93 -11.76
CA LEU A 18 10.57 -0.72 -12.01
C LEU A 18 9.74 0.55 -11.81
N LEU A 19 8.49 0.56 -12.28
CA LEU A 19 7.59 1.69 -12.08
C LEU A 19 7.24 1.90 -10.60
N ALA A 20 6.99 0.82 -9.86
CA ALA A 20 6.75 0.86 -8.41
C ALA A 20 7.95 1.41 -7.65
N VAL A 21 9.17 0.91 -7.93
CA VAL A 21 10.41 1.41 -7.33
C VAL A 21 10.62 2.88 -7.67
N THR A 22 10.43 3.28 -8.93
CA THR A 22 10.57 4.68 -9.36
C THR A 22 9.54 5.57 -8.66
N THR A 23 8.30 5.11 -8.50
CA THR A 23 7.25 5.85 -7.79
C THR A 23 7.61 6.05 -6.32
N VAL A 24 8.12 5.01 -5.65
CA VAL A 24 8.59 5.11 -4.26
C VAL A 24 9.76 6.07 -4.16
N LYS A 25 10.76 5.99 -5.06
CA LYS A 25 11.90 6.93 -5.11
C LYS A 25 11.43 8.38 -5.25
N LEU A 26 10.57 8.65 -6.23
CA LEU A 26 10.02 9.98 -6.48
C LEU A 26 9.21 10.50 -5.28
N ALA A 27 8.44 9.63 -4.63
CA ALA A 27 7.68 9.98 -3.45
C ALA A 27 8.59 10.33 -2.27
N VAL A 28 9.65 9.55 -2.01
CA VAL A 28 10.62 9.90 -0.95
C VAL A 28 11.30 11.24 -1.25
N SER A 29 11.64 11.52 -2.51
CA SER A 29 12.26 12.80 -2.90
C SER A 29 11.32 14.02 -2.85
N SER A 30 10.01 13.82 -2.95
CA SER A 30 9.01 14.90 -3.01
C SER A 30 8.34 15.19 -1.68
N SER A 31 8.69 14.46 -0.61
CA SER A 31 8.17 14.65 0.75
C SER A 31 6.64 14.83 0.81
N PRO A 32 5.83 13.81 0.42
CA PRO A 32 4.38 13.91 0.41
C PRO A 32 3.79 14.27 1.77
N VAL A 33 4.44 13.89 2.89
CA VAL A 33 4.01 14.31 4.23
C VAL A 33 4.05 15.82 4.40
N ASP A 34 5.10 16.48 3.87
CA ASP A 34 5.25 17.93 3.94
C ASP A 34 4.23 18.61 3.03
N THR A 35 3.98 18.05 1.85
CA THR A 35 2.91 18.53 0.95
C THR A 35 1.55 18.50 1.65
N ILE A 36 1.22 17.42 2.36
CA ILE A 36 -0.03 17.31 3.13
C ILE A 36 -0.07 18.35 4.25
N ARG A 37 1.04 18.53 4.98
CA ARG A 37 1.12 19.51 6.06
C ARG A 37 0.94 20.94 5.58
N LEU A 38 1.56 21.27 4.44
CA LEU A 38 1.43 22.58 3.81
C LEU A 38 0.03 22.82 3.26
N THR A 39 -0.67 21.78 2.82
CA THR A 39 -2.05 21.88 2.32
C THR A 39 -3.05 22.07 3.45
N PHE A 40 -2.80 21.47 4.63
CA PHE A 40 -3.72 21.51 5.78
C PHE A 40 -2.99 21.93 7.07
N PRO A 41 -2.40 23.14 7.13
CA PRO A 41 -1.50 23.52 8.22
C PRO A 41 -2.22 23.52 9.58
N GLN A 42 -3.43 24.06 9.65
CA GLN A 42 -4.21 24.14 10.89
C GLN A 42 -4.60 22.78 11.49
N HIS A 43 -4.62 21.72 10.69
CA HIS A 43 -5.02 20.38 11.13
C HIS A 43 -3.84 19.45 11.39
N THR A 44 -2.64 19.80 10.95
CA THR A 44 -1.50 18.87 10.89
C THR A 44 -0.23 19.39 11.58
N TYR A 45 -0.15 20.68 11.93
CA TYR A 45 1.05 21.28 12.54
C TYR A 45 1.50 20.62 13.86
N TRP A 46 0.57 19.99 14.59
CA TRP A 46 0.83 19.33 15.87
C TRP A 46 1.14 17.84 15.71
N VAL A 47 0.97 17.26 14.52
CA VAL A 47 1.15 15.83 14.27
C VAL A 47 2.61 15.55 13.92
N LYS A 48 3.31 14.89 14.84
CA LYS A 48 4.70 14.44 14.61
C LYS A 48 4.74 13.36 13.55
N ASP A 49 5.90 13.16 12.92
CA ASP A 49 6.06 12.16 11.86
C ASP A 49 5.67 10.75 12.29
N LEU A 50 6.09 10.34 13.49
CA LEU A 50 5.76 9.03 14.03
C LEU A 50 4.26 8.87 14.28
N ASP A 51 3.61 9.90 14.84
CA ASP A 51 2.16 9.90 15.06
C ASP A 51 1.40 9.84 13.73
N PHE A 52 1.93 10.51 12.69
CA PHE A 52 1.39 10.47 11.34
C PHE A 52 1.46 9.06 10.74
N ALA A 53 2.63 8.40 10.83
CA ALA A 53 2.83 7.04 10.37
C ALA A 53 1.89 6.04 11.07
N VAL A 54 1.72 6.18 12.39
CA VAL A 54 0.75 5.38 13.16
C VAL A 54 -0.69 5.68 12.73
N GLY A 55 -1.02 6.95 12.46
CA GLY A 55 -2.32 7.34 11.90
C GLY A 55 -2.62 6.64 10.57
N CYS A 56 -1.63 6.50 9.69
CA CYS A 56 -1.76 5.74 8.45
C CYS A 56 -2.12 4.26 8.70
N ILE A 57 -1.59 3.62 9.75
CA ILE A 57 -2.00 2.24 10.10
C ILE A 57 -3.51 2.20 10.38
N GLY A 58 -4.02 3.15 11.16
CA GLY A 58 -5.45 3.28 11.45
C GLY A 58 -6.29 3.48 10.18
N VAL A 59 -5.85 4.37 9.28
CA VAL A 59 -6.51 4.58 7.98
C VAL A 59 -6.53 3.30 7.14
N SER A 60 -5.44 2.54 7.10
CA SER A 60 -5.36 1.27 6.38
C SER A 60 -6.37 0.25 6.92
N LEU A 61 -6.54 0.16 8.24
CA LEU A 61 -7.54 -0.70 8.87
C LEU A 61 -8.97 -0.27 8.50
N LEU A 62 -9.25 1.02 8.58
CA LEU A 62 -10.56 1.58 8.20
C LEU A 62 -10.89 1.31 6.72
N MET A 63 -9.90 1.40 5.84
CA MET A 63 -10.06 1.03 4.43
C MET A 63 -10.40 -0.45 4.27
N ALA A 64 -9.76 -1.35 5.03
CA ALA A 64 -10.08 -2.78 4.97
C ALA A 64 -11.55 -3.02 5.33
N TYR A 65 -12.02 -2.45 6.44
CA TYR A 65 -13.41 -2.65 6.88
C TYR A 65 -14.45 -1.93 6.02
N SER A 66 -14.13 -0.79 5.41
CA SER A 66 -15.07 -0.11 4.51
C SER A 66 -15.37 -0.96 3.27
N LEU A 67 -14.40 -1.74 2.77
CA LEU A 67 -14.58 -2.58 1.58
C LEU A 67 -15.55 -3.75 1.80
N VAL A 68 -15.52 -4.39 2.98
CA VAL A 68 -16.51 -5.44 3.29
C VAL A 68 -17.91 -4.83 3.44
N SER A 69 -18.03 -3.63 4.03
CA SER A 69 -19.31 -2.92 4.11
C SER A 69 -19.87 -2.59 2.72
N VAL A 70 -19.03 -2.15 1.78
CA VAL A 70 -19.44 -1.94 0.38
C VAL A 70 -19.88 -3.25 -0.27
N ALA A 71 -19.13 -4.34 -0.07
CA ALA A 71 -19.46 -5.65 -0.62
C ALA A 71 -20.80 -6.18 -0.09
N SER A 72 -21.03 -6.11 1.21
CA SER A 72 -22.28 -6.48 1.87
C SER A 72 -23.44 -5.60 1.41
N GLY A 73 -23.22 -4.29 1.24
CA GLY A 73 -24.23 -3.37 0.71
C GLY A 73 -24.65 -3.71 -0.73
N ILE A 74 -23.69 -4.06 -1.59
CA ILE A 74 -23.98 -4.54 -2.95
C ILE A 74 -24.79 -5.82 -2.92
N GLN A 75 -24.42 -6.76 -2.05
CA GLN A 75 -25.14 -8.03 -1.91
C GLN A 75 -26.57 -7.81 -1.37
N ALA A 76 -26.77 -6.88 -0.44
CA ALA A 76 -28.09 -6.51 0.08
C ALA A 76 -29.03 -5.92 -0.99
N MET A 77 -28.48 -5.29 -2.03
CA MET A 77 -29.24 -4.79 -3.18
C MET A 77 -29.55 -5.89 -4.22
N SER A 78 -29.01 -7.09 -4.07
CA SER A 78 -29.30 -8.21 -4.97
C SER A 78 -30.66 -8.85 -4.63
N PRO A 79 -31.31 -9.56 -5.57
CA PRO A 79 -32.56 -10.27 -5.32
C PRO A 79 -32.47 -11.32 -4.19
N GLU A 80 -31.27 -11.85 -3.94
CA GLU A 80 -31.01 -12.83 -2.88
C GLU A 80 -30.85 -12.17 -1.50
N GLY A 81 -30.72 -10.83 -1.43
CA GLY A 81 -30.44 -10.09 -0.21
C GLY A 81 -29.07 -10.41 0.39
N TYR A 82 -28.81 -9.89 1.59
CA TYR A 82 -27.61 -10.21 2.37
C TYR A 82 -27.95 -11.19 3.51
N ASP A 83 -27.19 -12.28 3.60
CA ASP A 83 -27.34 -13.28 4.66
C ASP A 83 -26.45 -12.93 5.86
N ASN A 84 -27.09 -12.49 6.97
CA ASN A 84 -26.40 -12.18 8.22
C ASN A 84 -25.99 -13.43 9.03
N HIS A 85 -26.53 -14.60 8.73
CA HIS A 85 -26.14 -15.85 9.38
C HIS A 85 -24.89 -16.44 8.72
N TYR A 86 -24.81 -16.41 7.39
CA TYR A 86 -23.73 -17.04 6.62
C TYR A 86 -23.11 -16.14 5.53
N GLY A 87 -22.92 -14.85 5.81
CA GLY A 87 -22.46 -13.86 4.83
C GLY A 87 -21.15 -14.22 4.11
N ARG A 88 -20.16 -14.82 4.80
CA ARG A 88 -18.91 -15.27 4.15
C ARG A 88 -19.14 -16.39 3.14
N PHE A 89 -20.07 -17.30 3.45
CA PHE A 89 -20.43 -18.40 2.57
C PHE A 89 -21.24 -17.91 1.37
N GLN A 90 -22.12 -16.94 1.57
CA GLN A 90 -22.83 -16.24 0.50
C GLN A 90 -21.84 -15.60 -0.49
N MET A 91 -20.86 -14.85 0.02
CA MET A 91 -19.86 -14.19 -0.82
C MET A 91 -18.94 -15.17 -1.55
N ALA A 92 -18.65 -16.33 -0.96
CA ALA A 92 -17.90 -17.41 -1.63
C ALA A 92 -18.63 -18.02 -2.83
N ARG A 93 -19.96 -17.86 -2.88
CA ARG A 93 -20.83 -18.34 -3.98
C ARG A 93 -21.33 -17.20 -4.86
N ALA A 94 -20.96 -15.97 -4.56
CA ALA A 94 -21.41 -14.80 -5.31
C ALA A 94 -20.93 -14.87 -6.76
N LYS A 95 -21.78 -14.43 -7.68
CA LYS A 95 -21.44 -14.34 -9.09
C LYS A 95 -20.34 -13.28 -9.30
N PRO A 96 -19.50 -13.42 -10.35
CA PRO A 96 -18.54 -12.38 -10.71
C PRO A 96 -19.21 -11.02 -10.88
N GLY A 97 -18.63 -10.00 -10.25
CA GLY A 97 -19.19 -8.64 -10.25
C GLY A 97 -18.53 -7.74 -9.22
N LEU A 98 -19.03 -6.51 -9.10
CA LEU A 98 -18.47 -5.50 -8.21
C LEU A 98 -18.44 -5.96 -6.74
N GLY A 99 -19.51 -6.60 -6.26
CA GLY A 99 -19.58 -7.12 -4.88
C GLY A 99 -18.46 -8.12 -4.56
N LEU A 100 -18.22 -9.08 -5.45
CA LEU A 100 -17.13 -10.04 -5.31
C LEU A 100 -15.74 -9.36 -5.38
N ARG A 101 -15.55 -8.35 -6.24
CA ARG A 101 -14.29 -7.58 -6.31
C ARG A 101 -14.05 -6.75 -5.04
N MET A 102 -15.08 -6.17 -4.44
CA MET A 102 -14.96 -5.45 -3.16
C MET A 102 -14.68 -6.39 -1.99
N TYR A 103 -15.27 -7.58 -2.00
CA TYR A 103 -14.95 -8.63 -1.03
C TYR A 103 -13.52 -9.14 -1.16
N ALA A 104 -13.05 -9.39 -2.38
CA ALA A 104 -11.64 -9.70 -2.64
C ALA A 104 -10.70 -8.55 -2.26
N SER A 105 -11.13 -7.30 -2.46
CA SER A 105 -10.39 -6.11 -2.01
C SER A 105 -10.24 -6.05 -0.49
N HIS A 106 -11.28 -6.43 0.26
CA HIS A 106 -11.25 -6.48 1.72
C HIS A 106 -10.14 -7.43 2.23
N TYR A 107 -10.08 -8.66 1.72
CA TYR A 107 -9.01 -9.59 2.11
C TYR A 107 -7.62 -9.07 1.78
N ASN A 108 -7.44 -8.55 0.56
CA ASN A 108 -6.16 -7.99 0.17
C ASN A 108 -5.78 -6.74 1.00
N ALA A 109 -6.77 -5.96 1.46
CA ALA A 109 -6.54 -4.85 2.38
C ALA A 109 -6.10 -5.34 3.78
N LEU A 110 -6.68 -6.43 4.29
CA LEU A 110 -6.27 -7.04 5.57
C LEU A 110 -4.84 -7.60 5.52
N GLU A 111 -4.48 -8.27 4.42
CA GLU A 111 -3.11 -8.75 4.18
C GLU A 111 -2.12 -7.57 4.19
N CYS A 112 -2.43 -6.53 3.42
CA CYS A 112 -1.59 -5.35 3.33
C CYS A 112 -1.49 -4.60 4.67
N PHE A 113 -2.62 -4.41 5.37
CA PHE A 113 -2.65 -3.81 6.71
C PHE A 113 -1.73 -4.54 7.68
N THR A 114 -1.74 -5.87 7.67
CA THR A 114 -0.90 -6.69 8.54
C THR A 114 0.58 -6.48 8.24
N MET A 115 0.97 -6.58 6.97
CA MET A 115 2.36 -6.35 6.55
C MET A 115 2.83 -4.91 6.86
N PHE A 116 1.97 -3.93 6.57
CA PHE A 116 2.26 -2.51 6.77
C PHE A 116 2.41 -2.14 8.25
N SER A 117 1.48 -2.58 9.09
CA SER A 117 1.54 -2.32 10.54
C SER A 117 2.79 -2.92 11.17
N ILE A 118 3.16 -4.15 10.81
CA ILE A 118 4.40 -4.79 11.28
C ILE A 118 5.62 -3.98 10.82
N ALA A 119 5.68 -3.58 9.56
CA ALA A 119 6.80 -2.80 9.03
C ALA A 119 6.97 -1.47 9.78
N VAL A 120 5.89 -0.71 9.99
CA VAL A 120 5.95 0.56 10.73
C VAL A 120 6.37 0.36 12.17
N ILE A 121 5.81 -0.64 12.87
CA ILE A 121 6.19 -0.96 14.26
C ILE A 121 7.67 -1.32 14.34
N VAL A 122 8.15 -2.20 13.45
CA VAL A 122 9.57 -2.58 13.41
C VAL A 122 10.46 -1.38 13.09
N GLY A 123 10.05 -0.51 12.15
CA GLY A 123 10.77 0.72 11.83
C GLY A 123 10.92 1.64 13.04
N ILE A 124 9.84 1.83 13.82
CA ILE A 124 9.88 2.61 15.07
C ILE A 124 10.84 1.96 16.08
N LEU A 125 10.72 0.65 16.31
CA LEU A 125 11.57 -0.08 17.26
C LEU A 125 13.05 -0.07 16.88
N ARG A 126 13.35 0.05 15.58
CA ARG A 126 14.70 0.11 15.04
C ARG A 126 15.24 1.54 14.89
N GLY A 127 14.43 2.55 15.22
CA GLY A 127 14.84 3.96 15.13
C GLY A 127 15.03 4.43 13.69
N VAL A 128 14.25 3.91 12.74
CA VAL A 128 14.21 4.44 11.37
C VAL A 128 13.79 5.92 11.42
N ASP A 129 14.37 6.73 10.53
CA ASP A 129 14.03 8.15 10.42
C ASP A 129 12.52 8.37 10.34
N GLY A 130 12.00 9.25 11.22
CA GLY A 130 10.57 9.45 11.36
C GLY A 130 9.94 10.04 10.09
N HIS A 131 10.62 10.99 9.45
CA HIS A 131 10.13 11.68 8.26
C HIS A 131 10.01 10.73 7.07
N LEU A 132 11.04 9.89 6.87
CA LEU A 132 10.99 8.79 5.92
C LEU A 132 9.81 7.85 6.20
N LEU A 133 9.65 7.44 7.45
CA LEU A 133 8.59 6.51 7.83
C LEU A 133 7.20 7.09 7.55
N ALA A 134 7.00 8.38 7.82
CA ALA A 134 5.77 9.09 7.50
C ALA A 134 5.53 9.18 5.98
N ASN A 135 6.55 9.52 5.19
CA ASN A 135 6.45 9.58 3.73
C ASN A 135 6.07 8.23 3.12
N LEU A 136 6.77 7.16 3.50
CA LEU A 136 6.47 5.81 3.01
C LEU A 136 5.08 5.35 3.43
N SER A 137 4.64 5.71 4.65
CA SER A 137 3.28 5.43 5.13
C SER A 137 2.21 6.11 4.27
N VAL A 138 2.45 7.36 3.84
CA VAL A 138 1.55 8.07 2.92
C VAL A 138 1.49 7.36 1.56
N VAL A 139 2.64 6.94 1.03
CA VAL A 139 2.72 6.19 -0.24
C VAL A 139 1.88 4.92 -0.17
N VAL A 140 1.98 4.16 0.92
CA VAL A 140 1.15 2.97 1.14
C VAL A 140 -0.33 3.35 1.08
N ILE A 141 -0.78 4.35 1.84
CA ILE A 141 -2.20 4.75 1.86
C ILE A 141 -2.71 5.16 0.47
N LEU A 142 -1.96 5.98 -0.26
CA LEU A 142 -2.35 6.44 -1.59
C LEU A 142 -2.39 5.28 -2.59
N ALA A 143 -1.35 4.45 -2.61
CA ALA A 143 -1.27 3.28 -3.48
C ALA A 143 -2.44 2.31 -3.18
N ARG A 144 -2.77 2.10 -1.90
CA ARG A 144 -3.92 1.25 -1.51
C ARG A 144 -5.25 1.85 -1.91
N LYS A 145 -5.43 3.17 -1.78
CA LYS A 145 -6.64 3.85 -2.26
C LYS A 145 -6.86 3.58 -3.75
N PHE A 146 -5.81 3.77 -4.57
CA PHE A 146 -5.87 3.52 -6.00
C PHE A 146 -6.06 2.05 -6.34
N TYR A 147 -5.39 1.13 -5.63
CA TYR A 147 -5.60 -0.31 -5.80
C TYR A 147 -7.08 -0.68 -5.70
N HIS A 148 -7.76 -0.21 -4.66
CA HIS A 148 -9.18 -0.51 -4.43
C HIS A 148 -10.10 0.11 -5.49
N ILE A 149 -9.81 1.34 -5.95
CA ILE A 149 -10.52 1.98 -7.06
C ILE A 149 -10.36 1.16 -8.34
N PHE A 150 -9.13 0.79 -8.70
CA PHE A 150 -8.88 0.00 -9.91
C PHE A 150 -9.48 -1.40 -9.82
N HIS A 151 -9.53 -1.99 -8.63
CA HIS A 151 -10.20 -3.27 -8.44
C HIS A 151 -11.74 -3.14 -8.57
N ALA A 152 -12.33 -2.04 -8.14
CA ALA A 152 -13.74 -1.75 -8.40
C ALA A 152 -14.04 -1.64 -9.90
N LEU A 153 -13.18 -0.91 -10.62
CA LEU A 153 -13.29 -0.64 -12.06
C LEU A 153 -12.79 -1.77 -12.96
N ASP A 154 -12.25 -2.86 -12.40
CA ASP A 154 -11.70 -4.01 -13.12
C ASP A 154 -10.47 -3.69 -14.01
N PHE A 155 -9.65 -2.72 -13.61
CA PHE A 155 -8.42 -2.33 -14.30
C PHE A 155 -7.22 -3.12 -13.78
N ALA A 156 -7.03 -4.33 -14.30
CA ALA A 156 -6.05 -5.30 -13.80
C ALA A 156 -4.59 -4.78 -13.76
N MET A 157 -4.11 -4.12 -14.82
CA MET A 157 -2.71 -3.65 -14.88
C MET A 157 -2.44 -2.52 -13.88
N LEU A 158 -3.31 -1.51 -13.81
CA LEU A 158 -3.19 -0.40 -12.86
C LEU A 158 -3.32 -0.88 -11.42
N ARG A 159 -4.17 -1.88 -11.17
CA ARG A 159 -4.28 -2.54 -9.88
C ARG A 159 -2.96 -3.20 -9.47
N SER A 160 -2.29 -3.92 -10.37
CA SER A 160 -0.99 -4.54 -10.06
C SER A 160 0.09 -3.50 -9.77
N ILE A 161 0.17 -2.41 -10.55
CA ILE A 161 1.12 -1.31 -10.28
C ILE A 161 0.88 -0.72 -8.89
N ALA A 162 -0.38 -0.44 -8.54
CA ALA A 162 -0.72 0.10 -7.22
C ALA A 162 -0.40 -0.88 -6.07
N PHE A 163 -0.57 -2.19 -6.31
CA PHE A 163 -0.15 -3.22 -5.35
C PHE A 163 1.36 -3.21 -5.14
N ASP A 164 2.12 -3.26 -6.25
CA ASP A 164 3.58 -3.31 -6.22
C ASP A 164 4.15 -2.04 -5.56
N THR A 165 3.59 -0.86 -5.82
CA THR A 165 4.01 0.39 -5.17
C THR A 165 3.83 0.34 -3.65
N ALA A 166 2.68 -0.13 -3.16
CA ALA A 166 2.46 -0.26 -1.72
C ALA A 166 3.40 -1.30 -1.10
N PHE A 167 3.59 -2.44 -1.78
CA PHE A 167 4.49 -3.49 -1.33
C PHE A 167 5.95 -3.03 -1.28
N MET A 168 6.42 -2.29 -2.29
CA MET A 168 7.77 -1.73 -2.30
C MET A 168 7.97 -0.72 -1.17
N ALA A 169 7.00 0.16 -0.90
CA ALA A 169 7.10 1.08 0.23
C ALA A 169 7.22 0.33 1.57
N ILE A 170 6.45 -0.75 1.77
CA ILE A 170 6.54 -1.61 2.97
C ILE A 170 7.91 -2.30 3.05
N LEU A 171 8.40 -2.85 1.93
CA LEU A 171 9.73 -3.46 1.86
C LEU A 171 10.83 -2.46 2.17
N THR A 172 10.74 -1.22 1.68
CA THR A 172 11.69 -0.15 2.00
C THR A 172 11.77 0.08 3.49
N ILE A 173 10.63 0.17 4.19
CA ILE A 173 10.60 0.32 5.65
C ILE A 173 11.33 -0.84 6.34
N ILE A 174 11.02 -2.08 5.94
CA ILE A 174 11.64 -3.28 6.55
C ILE A 174 13.14 -3.32 6.28
N MET A 175 13.57 -3.02 5.06
CA MET A 175 14.98 -3.04 4.66
C MET A 175 15.77 -1.95 5.37
N GLU A 176 15.20 -0.75 5.52
CA GLU A 176 15.83 0.33 6.29
C GLU A 176 15.89 -0.01 7.79
N ALA A 177 14.89 -0.70 8.33
CA ALA A 177 14.94 -1.19 9.71
C ALA A 177 15.99 -2.30 9.91
N ALA A 178 16.26 -3.09 8.87
CA ALA A 178 17.24 -4.17 8.87
C ALA A 178 18.68 -3.67 8.69
N VAL A 179 18.89 -2.62 7.90
CA VAL A 179 20.22 -2.08 7.57
C VAL A 179 20.40 -0.71 8.23
N PRO A 180 21.26 -0.58 9.26
CA PRO A 180 21.44 0.69 9.95
C PRO A 180 22.00 1.80 9.04
N GLY A 181 21.55 3.05 9.27
CA GLY A 181 22.22 4.26 8.77
C GLY A 181 21.69 4.90 7.48
N ASN A 182 20.40 4.72 7.17
CA ASN A 182 19.76 5.31 5.98
C ASN A 182 20.32 4.76 4.67
N ALA A 183 20.86 3.54 4.67
CA ALA A 183 21.55 3.01 3.50
C ALA A 183 20.60 2.72 2.33
N VAL A 184 19.38 2.26 2.62
CA VAL A 184 18.37 1.97 1.61
C VAL A 184 17.85 3.28 1.02
N VAL A 185 17.60 4.28 1.88
CA VAL A 185 17.25 5.64 1.41
C VAL A 185 18.36 6.26 0.58
N LYS A 186 19.62 6.21 1.04
CA LYS A 186 20.77 6.76 0.30
C LYS A 186 20.88 6.14 -1.08
N PHE A 187 20.66 4.83 -1.21
CA PHE A 187 20.58 4.18 -2.52
C PHE A 187 19.37 4.63 -3.35
N MET A 188 18.23 4.90 -2.71
CA MET A 188 17.02 5.34 -3.39
C MET A 188 17.10 6.78 -3.88
N THR A 189 17.78 7.66 -3.14
CA THR A 189 17.93 9.08 -3.43
C THR A 189 19.17 9.40 -4.28
N ASN A 190 20.11 8.46 -4.43
CA ASN A 190 21.27 8.66 -5.29
C ASN A 190 20.86 8.60 -6.78
N GLU A 191 21.32 9.58 -7.57
CA GLU A 191 21.16 9.60 -9.03
C GLU A 191 21.91 8.44 -9.67
N ASP A 192 23.08 8.12 -9.11
CA ASP A 192 23.88 6.97 -9.48
C ASP A 192 23.35 5.77 -8.68
N TRP A 193 22.80 4.75 -9.35
CA TRP A 193 22.29 3.49 -8.74
C TRP A 193 23.41 2.62 -8.12
N THR A 194 24.33 3.24 -7.40
CA THR A 194 25.47 2.64 -6.70
C THR A 194 25.14 2.46 -5.22
N LEU A 195 25.51 1.32 -4.66
CA LEU A 195 25.29 1.07 -3.24
C LEU A 195 26.13 2.05 -2.40
N PRO A 196 25.56 2.66 -1.35
CA PRO A 196 26.31 3.51 -0.44
C PRO A 196 27.45 2.71 0.20
N ASN A 197 28.60 3.36 0.40
CA ASN A 197 29.75 2.71 1.01
C ASN A 197 29.45 2.42 2.49
N PHE A 198 29.22 1.15 2.84
CA PHE A 198 28.84 0.73 4.20
C PHE A 198 29.98 0.88 5.22
N TYR A 199 31.20 1.16 4.76
CA TYR A 199 32.40 1.25 5.60
C TYR A 199 32.76 2.68 6.07
N SER A 200 31.92 3.68 5.78
CA SER A 200 32.15 5.08 6.18
C SER A 200 31.16 5.61 7.22
N MET A 201 30.51 4.73 7.99
CA MET A 201 29.67 5.07 9.14
C MET A 201 30.40 4.90 10.46
#